data_AF-A0A7S4J033-F1
#
_entry.id   AF-A0A7S4J033-F1
#
_cell.length_a   1.000
_cell.length_b   1.000
_cell.length_c   1.000
_cell.angle_alpha   90.00
_cell.angle_beta   90.00
_cell.angle_gamma   90.00
#
_symmetry.space_group_name_H-M   'P 1'
#
loop_
_entity.id
_entity.type
_entity.pdbx_description
1 polymer ?
#
loop_
_entity_poly.entity_id
_entity_poly.type
_entity_poly.pdbx_seq_one_letter_code
_entity_poly.pdbx_strand_id
1 'polypeptide(L)'
;ALVSGGGVWGRGGGDLYVIRQLLSLRRRYGERVQFIMGNRDINKMRIVPEVGLPGSGQGGNSLPRHDGVFWLRGTGLVGDPLDGTDETEVPGASAADRLRWVLGKTMGSPDAFELRRAELGRERAAALAGAALTG
;
A
#
# COMPACT_ATOMS: atom_id res chain seq x y z
N ALA A 1 7.22 -14.01 23.91
CA ALA A 1 7.50 -13.55 22.53
C ALA A 1 6.21 -13.04 21.93
N LEU A 2 6.27 -12.01 21.06
CA LEU A 2 5.11 -11.52 20.31
C LEU A 2 5.29 -11.87 18.83
N VAL A 3 4.28 -12.53 18.25
CA VAL A 3 4.24 -12.87 16.82
C VAL A 3 3.00 -12.22 16.21
N SER A 4 3.19 -11.41 15.18
CA SER A 4 2.08 -10.88 14.37
C SER A 4 1.92 -11.71 13.11
N GLY A 5 0.72 -12.23 12.86
CA GLY A 5 0.40 -13.11 11.71
C GLY A 5 0.25 -12.38 10.36
N GLY A 6 0.47 -11.06 10.33
CA GLY A 6 0.32 -10.26 9.12
C GLY A 6 -1.13 -9.95 8.77
N GLY A 7 -1.37 -9.49 7.53
CA GLY A 7 -2.69 -9.06 7.06
C GLY A 7 -3.18 -7.77 7.72
N VAL A 8 -2.25 -6.99 8.28
CA VAL A 8 -2.54 -5.77 9.06
C VAL A 8 -3.25 -4.72 8.22
N TRP A 9 -3.04 -4.77 6.90
CA TRP A 9 -3.61 -3.81 5.96
C TRP A 9 -4.76 -4.43 5.15
N GLY A 10 -5.91 -3.77 5.04
CA GLY A 10 -6.90 -4.21 4.05
C GLY A 10 -8.27 -3.55 4.06
N ARG A 11 -9.09 -3.84 5.08
CA ARG A 11 -10.53 -3.53 5.02
C ARG A 11 -11.01 -2.58 6.12
N GLY A 12 -10.19 -2.34 7.14
CA GLY A 12 -10.52 -1.46 8.26
C GLY A 12 -9.88 -0.08 8.12
N GLY A 13 -10.36 0.88 8.89
CA GLY A 13 -9.59 2.09 9.20
C GLY A 13 -8.63 1.84 10.36
N GLY A 14 -7.54 2.60 10.45
CA GLY A 14 -6.59 2.53 11.58
C GLY A 14 -5.33 1.69 11.29
N ASP A 15 -5.15 1.25 10.05
CA ASP A 15 -3.99 0.47 9.64
C ASP A 15 -2.66 1.18 9.97
N LEU A 16 -2.52 2.50 9.73
CA LEU A 16 -1.28 3.24 10.11
C LEU A 16 -1.07 3.17 11.61
N TYR A 17 -2.13 3.41 12.40
CA TYR A 17 -2.03 3.36 13.85
C TYR A 17 -1.50 2.00 14.32
N VAL A 18 -2.11 0.89 13.88
CA VAL A 18 -1.71 -0.46 14.28
C VAL A 18 -0.26 -0.75 13.88
N ILE A 19 0.13 -0.42 12.64
CA ILE A 19 1.51 -0.62 12.16
C ILE A 19 2.50 0.17 12.99
N ARG A 20 2.21 1.44 13.30
CA ARG A 20 3.07 2.27 14.14
C ARG A 20 3.22 1.68 15.54
N GLN A 21 2.16 1.09 16.12
CA GLN A 21 2.25 0.39 17.40
C GLN A 21 3.13 -0.87 17.30
N LEU A 22 2.95 -1.69 16.26
CA LEU A 22 3.77 -2.89 16.04
C LEU A 22 5.24 -2.53 15.84
N LEU A 23 5.54 -1.51 15.03
CA LEU A 23 6.91 -0.99 14.85
C LEU A 23 7.48 -0.42 16.14
N SER A 24 6.67 0.24 16.97
CA SER A 24 7.06 0.69 18.30
C SER A 24 7.44 -0.49 19.22
N LEU A 25 6.69 -1.60 19.16
CA LEU A 25 7.02 -2.81 19.91
C LEU A 25 8.33 -3.43 19.43
N ARG A 26 8.55 -3.55 18.11
CA ARG A 26 9.81 -4.07 17.56
C ARG A 26 11.02 -3.22 17.97
N ARG A 27 10.88 -1.88 17.96
CA ARG A 27 11.94 -0.95 18.40
C ARG A 27 12.26 -1.10 19.89
N ARG A 28 11.24 -1.26 20.74
CA ARG A 28 11.42 -1.39 22.20
C ARG A 28 11.97 -2.74 22.64
N TYR A 29 11.57 -3.82 21.96
CA TYR A 29 11.81 -5.18 22.45
C TYR A 29 12.71 -6.03 21.56
N GLY A 30 13.21 -5.47 20.46
CA GLY A 30 14.19 -6.14 19.62
C GLY A 30 13.64 -7.47 19.07
N GLU A 31 14.48 -8.50 19.05
CA GLU A 31 14.19 -9.80 18.41
C GLU A 31 13.05 -10.59 19.08
N ARG A 32 12.57 -10.12 20.25
CA ARG A 32 11.41 -10.69 20.94
C ARG A 32 10.08 -10.44 20.20
N VAL A 33 10.11 -9.58 19.18
CA VAL A 33 8.96 -9.27 18.31
C VAL A 33 9.30 -9.73 16.89
N GLN A 34 8.50 -10.65 16.37
CA GLN A 34 8.65 -11.19 15.02
C GLN A 34 7.42 -10.84 14.18
N PHE A 35 7.64 -10.48 12.92
CA PHE A 35 6.59 -10.18 11.95
C PHE A 35 6.55 -11.27 10.90
N ILE A 36 5.38 -11.85 10.72
CA ILE A 36 5.07 -12.71 9.58
C ILE A 36 4.32 -11.83 8.58
N MET A 37 4.77 -11.83 7.32
CA MET A 37 4.07 -11.12 6.26
C MET A 37 2.93 -11.99 5.73
N GLY A 38 1.71 -11.50 5.86
CA GLY A 38 0.54 -12.15 5.30
C GLY A 38 0.41 -11.85 3.80
N ASN A 39 -0.43 -12.63 3.11
CA ASN A 39 -0.71 -12.46 1.67
C ASN A 39 -1.06 -11.00 1.30
N ARG A 40 -1.85 -10.31 2.12
CA ARG A 40 -2.23 -8.91 1.88
C ARG A 40 -1.08 -7.91 2.05
N ASP A 41 -0.08 -8.25 2.85
CA ASP A 41 1.10 -7.40 3.05
C ASP A 41 2.03 -7.54 1.84
N ILE A 42 2.29 -8.78 1.41
CA ILE A 42 3.08 -9.10 0.21
C ILE A 42 2.44 -8.47 -1.03
N ASN A 43 1.11 -8.57 -1.19
CA ASN A 43 0.41 -7.95 -2.31
C ASN A 43 0.57 -6.44 -2.37
N LYS A 44 0.87 -5.74 -1.25
CA LYS A 44 1.07 -4.27 -1.27
C LYS A 44 2.46 -3.86 -1.74
N MET A 45 3.42 -4.79 -1.78
CA MET A 45 4.76 -4.50 -2.30
C MET A 45 4.74 -4.14 -3.80
N ARG A 46 3.70 -4.52 -4.54
CA ARG A 46 3.49 -4.14 -5.94
C ARG A 46 3.21 -2.65 -6.16
N ILE A 47 2.83 -1.92 -5.12
CA ILE A 47 2.43 -0.51 -5.26
C ILE A 47 3.61 0.31 -5.77
N VAL A 48 4.80 0.17 -5.17
CA VAL A 48 5.99 0.95 -5.56
C VAL A 48 6.37 0.78 -7.04
N PRO A 49 6.52 -0.44 -7.60
CA PRO A 49 6.82 -0.59 -9.01
C PRO A 49 5.68 -0.15 -9.94
N GLU A 50 4.42 -0.09 -9.49
CA GLU A 50 3.28 0.31 -10.33
C GLU A 50 2.96 1.81 -10.31
N VAL A 51 3.21 2.50 -9.19
CA VAL A 51 2.90 3.93 -9.04
C VAL A 51 4.15 4.81 -8.98
N GLY A 52 5.34 4.22 -8.84
CA GLY A 52 6.60 4.94 -8.68
C GLY A 52 6.83 5.45 -7.25
N LEU A 53 8.04 5.99 -7.01
CA LEU A 53 8.36 6.63 -5.74
C LEU A 53 8.11 8.15 -5.84
N PRO A 54 7.56 8.78 -4.79
CA PRO A 54 7.48 10.24 -4.76
C PRO A 54 8.90 10.83 -4.80
N GLY A 55 9.16 11.69 -5.79
CA GLY A 55 10.46 12.35 -5.98
C GLY A 55 11.48 11.58 -6.83
N SER A 56 11.16 10.38 -7.35
CA SER A 56 11.97 9.75 -8.39
C SER A 56 11.74 10.51 -9.70
N GLY A 57 12.61 11.48 -9.99
CA GLY A 57 12.50 12.47 -11.07
C GLY A 57 12.52 11.95 -12.52
N GLN A 58 11.70 10.95 -12.86
CA GLN A 58 11.27 10.79 -14.24
C GLN A 58 10.23 11.89 -14.53
N GLY A 59 10.68 12.96 -15.17
CA GLY A 59 9.91 14.17 -15.51
C GLY A 59 8.80 13.95 -16.55
N GLY A 60 8.11 12.81 -16.50
CA GLY A 60 6.93 12.54 -17.30
C GLY A 60 5.77 12.21 -16.38
N ASN A 61 4.58 12.69 -16.71
CA ASN A 61 3.31 12.32 -16.09
C ASN A 61 2.95 10.83 -16.31
N SER A 62 3.92 10.01 -16.72
CA SER A 62 3.77 8.62 -17.14
C SER A 62 4.12 7.68 -15.99
N LEU A 63 3.21 6.76 -15.69
CA LEU A 63 3.46 5.69 -14.73
C LEU A 63 4.58 4.75 -15.21
N PRO A 64 5.31 4.10 -14.29
CA PRO A 64 6.24 3.05 -14.67
C PRO A 64 5.52 1.95 -15.46
N ARG A 65 6.19 1.41 -16.48
CA ARG A 65 5.72 0.20 -17.15
C ARG A 65 5.75 -0.95 -16.15
N HIS A 66 4.67 -1.72 -16.11
CA HIS A 66 4.55 -2.87 -15.23
C HIS A 66 3.96 -4.04 -15.99
N ASP A 67 4.74 -5.11 -16.12
CA ASP A 67 4.38 -6.28 -16.92
C ASP A 67 3.54 -7.31 -16.16
N GLY A 68 3.08 -7.02 -14.94
CA GLY A 68 2.35 -7.97 -14.09
C GLY A 68 3.16 -8.40 -12.85
N VAL A 69 2.51 -8.99 -11.85
CA VAL A 69 3.17 -9.42 -10.61
C VAL A 69 3.54 -10.90 -10.67
N PHE A 70 4.77 -11.25 -10.30
CA PHE A 70 5.30 -12.61 -10.52
C PHE A 70 4.49 -13.72 -9.83
N TRP A 71 3.83 -13.44 -8.71
CA TRP A 71 3.01 -14.42 -7.98
C TRP A 71 1.62 -14.64 -8.59
N LEU A 72 1.23 -13.87 -9.60
CA LEU A 72 0.08 -14.16 -10.46
C LEU A 72 0.47 -14.88 -11.76
N ARG A 73 1.76 -15.20 -11.96
CA ARG A 73 2.26 -15.84 -13.19
C ARG A 73 1.55 -17.15 -13.50
N GLY A 74 0.91 -17.23 -14.66
CA GLY A 74 0.24 -18.44 -15.16
C GLY A 74 -1.11 -18.74 -14.48
N THR A 75 -1.69 -17.76 -13.79
CA THR A 75 -3.01 -17.88 -13.15
C THR A 75 -4.15 -17.47 -14.07
N GLY A 76 -3.89 -16.71 -15.13
CA GLY A 76 -4.90 -16.11 -16.01
C GLY A 76 -5.77 -15.07 -15.30
N LEU A 77 -5.33 -14.59 -14.12
CA LEU A 77 -6.03 -13.54 -13.37
C LEU A 77 -5.52 -12.16 -13.81
N VAL A 78 -6.36 -11.14 -13.64
CA VAL A 78 -5.99 -9.74 -13.89
C VAL A 78 -4.71 -9.38 -13.10
N GLY A 79 -3.65 -9.05 -13.85
CA GLY A 79 -2.32 -8.75 -13.31
C GLY A 79 -1.31 -9.90 -13.42
N ASP A 80 -1.68 -11.02 -14.04
CA ASP A 80 -0.78 -12.09 -14.45
C ASP A 80 0.18 -11.58 -15.54
N PRO A 81 1.50 -11.72 -15.35
CA PRO A 81 2.49 -11.28 -16.33
C PRO A 81 2.54 -12.06 -17.64
N LEU A 82 1.89 -13.22 -17.74
CA LEU A 82 1.83 -14.01 -18.97
C LEU A 82 0.58 -13.75 -19.79
N ASP A 83 -0.47 -13.22 -19.18
CA ASP A 83 -1.78 -13.05 -19.83
C ASP A 83 -1.87 -11.73 -20.62
N GLY A 84 -0.74 -11.02 -20.74
CA GLY A 84 -0.62 -9.80 -21.53
C GLY A 84 -1.74 -8.83 -21.22
N THR A 85 -1.97 -8.53 -19.93
CA THR A 85 -3.05 -7.63 -19.49
C THR A 85 -3.06 -6.42 -20.39
N ASP A 86 -4.14 -6.25 -21.15
CA ASP A 86 -4.29 -5.18 -22.10
C ASP A 86 -4.09 -3.86 -21.34
N GLU A 87 -3.05 -3.10 -21.68
CA GLU A 87 -2.72 -1.84 -21.00
C GLU A 87 -3.92 -0.88 -21.00
N THR A 88 -4.87 -1.06 -21.93
CA THR A 88 -6.12 -0.33 -22.01
C THR A 88 -7.08 -0.57 -20.83
N GLU A 89 -7.00 -1.71 -20.13
CA GLU A 89 -7.83 -2.02 -18.95
C GLU A 89 -7.23 -1.49 -17.63
N VAL A 90 -5.95 -1.14 -17.63
CA VAL A 90 -5.21 -0.74 -16.43
C VAL A 90 -5.05 0.79 -16.47
N PRO A 91 -5.71 1.58 -15.60
CA PRO A 91 -5.69 3.06 -15.67
C PRO A 91 -4.29 3.71 -15.63
N GLY A 92 -3.84 4.23 -16.77
CA GLY A 92 -2.52 4.84 -16.94
C GLY A 92 -2.43 6.34 -16.59
N ALA A 93 -3.56 6.99 -16.31
CA ALA A 93 -3.67 8.45 -16.30
C ALA A 93 -3.03 9.13 -15.08
N SER A 94 -2.98 8.45 -13.92
CA SER A 94 -2.35 8.99 -12.71
C SER A 94 -1.99 7.91 -11.70
N ALA A 95 -1.05 8.20 -10.80
CA ALA A 95 -0.68 7.31 -9.69
C ALA A 95 -1.86 7.02 -8.76
N ALA A 96 -2.76 8.01 -8.58
CA ALA A 96 -3.96 7.84 -7.78
C ALA A 96 -4.94 6.86 -8.43
N ASP A 97 -5.16 6.96 -9.75
CA ASP A 97 -6.08 6.09 -10.47
C ASP A 97 -5.55 4.66 -10.56
N ARG A 98 -4.25 4.51 -10.83
CA ARG A 98 -3.57 3.21 -10.76
C ARG A 98 -3.70 2.59 -9.37
N LEU A 99 -3.46 3.37 -8.30
CA LEU A 99 -3.58 2.87 -6.93
C LEU A 99 -5.01 2.44 -6.59
N ARG A 100 -6.04 3.21 -6.97
CA ARG A 100 -7.45 2.83 -6.77
C ARG A 100 -7.78 1.53 -7.51
N TRP A 101 -7.31 1.39 -8.76
CA TRP A 101 -7.51 0.18 -9.54
C TRP A 101 -6.84 -1.03 -8.90
N VAL A 102 -5.57 -0.94 -8.48
CA VAL A 102 -4.85 -2.03 -7.81
C VAL A 102 -5.61 -2.49 -6.57
N LEU A 103 -5.97 -1.55 -5.70
CA LEU A 103 -6.67 -1.82 -4.43
C LEU A 103 -8.05 -2.47 -4.66
N GLY A 104 -8.83 -1.99 -5.63
CA GLY A 104 -10.16 -2.50 -5.91
C GLY A 104 -10.15 -3.81 -6.69
N LYS A 105 -9.47 -3.86 -7.83
CA LYS A 105 -9.56 -4.94 -8.82
C LYS A 105 -8.70 -6.15 -8.48
N THR A 106 -7.51 -5.94 -7.92
CA THR A 106 -6.55 -7.03 -7.69
C THR A 106 -6.38 -7.39 -6.22
N MET A 107 -6.73 -6.49 -5.30
CA MET A 107 -6.48 -6.68 -3.86
C MET A 107 -7.75 -6.82 -3.02
N GLY A 108 -8.94 -6.74 -3.63
CA GLY A 108 -10.23 -6.89 -2.93
C GLY A 108 -10.40 -5.95 -1.73
N SER A 109 -9.84 -4.74 -1.84
CA SER A 109 -9.78 -3.70 -0.82
C SER A 109 -10.22 -2.34 -1.39
N PRO A 110 -11.43 -2.22 -1.98
CA PRO A 110 -11.86 -1.03 -2.72
C PRO A 110 -11.87 0.25 -1.88
N ASP A 111 -12.20 0.15 -0.59
CA ASP A 111 -12.30 1.31 0.31
C ASP A 111 -10.95 1.75 0.88
N ALA A 112 -9.89 0.95 0.69
CA ALA A 112 -8.59 1.18 1.34
C ALA A 112 -7.97 2.53 0.95
N PHE A 113 -8.25 3.03 -0.25
CA PHE A 113 -7.77 4.33 -0.70
C PHE A 113 -8.37 5.46 0.16
N GLU A 114 -9.70 5.50 0.30
CA GLU A 114 -10.39 6.56 1.05
C GLU A 114 -10.18 6.40 2.56
N LEU A 115 -10.14 5.17 3.07
CA LEU A 115 -9.78 4.90 4.47
C LEU A 115 -8.38 5.42 4.80
N ARG A 116 -7.40 5.22 3.91
CA ARG A 116 -6.04 5.77 4.07
C ARG A 116 -6.04 7.28 4.01
N ARG A 117 -6.77 7.86 3.07
CA ARG A 117 -6.89 9.32 2.91
C ARG A 117 -7.44 9.97 4.18
N ALA A 118 -8.49 9.39 4.76
CA ALA A 118 -9.09 9.86 6.00
C ALA A 118 -8.12 9.73 7.19
N GLU A 119 -7.38 8.62 7.28
CA GLU A 119 -6.38 8.41 8.33
C GLU A 119 -5.24 9.42 8.25
N LEU A 120 -4.68 9.65 7.06
CA LEU A 120 -3.66 10.67 6.82
C LEU A 120 -4.19 12.09 7.12
N GLY A 121 -5.46 12.37 6.80
CA GLY A 121 -6.12 13.62 7.15
C GLY A 121 -6.16 13.84 8.67
N ARG A 122 -6.53 12.82 9.45
CA ARG A 122 -6.52 12.87 10.91
C ARG A 122 -5.11 13.08 11.47
N GLU A 123 -4.11 12.37 10.96
CA GLU A 123 -2.71 12.54 11.41
C GLU A 123 -2.21 13.97 11.14
N ARG A 124 -2.49 14.53 9.96
CA ARG A 124 -2.11 15.91 9.62
C ARG A 124 -2.80 16.94 10.52
N ALA A 125 -4.10 16.79 10.75
CA ALA A 125 -4.85 17.67 11.65
C ALA A 125 -4.30 17.62 13.08
N ALA A 126 -3.99 16.43 13.59
CA ALA A 126 -3.39 16.26 14.91
C ALA A 126 -1.99 16.90 15.00
N ALA A 127 -1.17 16.75 13.96
CA ALA A 127 0.16 17.35 13.91
C ALA A 127 0.10 18.89 13.91
N LEU A 128 -0.82 19.48 13.13
CA LEU A 128 -1.03 20.93 13.08
C LEU A 128 -1.55 21.48 14.41
N ALA A 129 -2.50 20.80 15.04
CA ALA A 129 -3.01 21.18 16.37
C ALA A 129 -1.91 21.12 17.44
N GLY A 130 -1.07 20.07 17.40
CA GLY A 130 0.09 19.96 18.29
C GLY A 130 1.11 21.08 18.09
N ALA A 131 1.42 21.42 16.84
CA ALA A 131 2.33 22.53 16.53
C ALA A 131 1.81 23.88 17.02
N ALA A 132 0.50 24.13 16.88
CA ALA A 132 -0.15 25.36 17.36
C ALA A 132 -0.22 25.48 18.89
N LEU A 133 -0.10 24.38 19.63
CA LEU A 133 -0.02 24.37 21.10
C LEU A 133 1.41 24.56 21.63
N THR A 134 2.41 24.46 20.76
CA THR A 134 3.85 24.56 21.11
C THR A 134 4.51 25.85 20.62
N GLY A 135 3.80 26.72 19.91
CA GLY A 135 4.27 28.03 19.45
C GLY A 135 3.57 29.17 20.18
#